data_AF-A0A7J4LNM9-F1
#
_entry.id   AF-A0A7J4LNM9-F1
#
_cell.length_a   1.000
_cell.length_b   1.000
_cell.length_c   1.000
_cell.angle_alpha   90.00
_cell.angle_beta   90.00
_cell.angle_gamma   90.00
#
_symmetry.space_group_name_H-M   'P 1'
#
loop_
_entity.id
_entity.type
_entity.pdbx_description
1 polymer ?
#
loop_
_entity_poly.entity_id
_entity_poly.type
_entity_poly.pdbx_seq_one_letter_code
_entity_poly.pdbx_strand_id
1 'polypeptide(L)'
;MTTISIDLSSATNAKLSFDWEVSGLDDSAECLRVHVNNGTKTVGNLFKKCGSSSSSGTQLINLENNITFTSNMTFTFDCVSDHSSDDMFIDNVNITAYS
;
A
#
# COMPACT_ATOMS: atom_id res chain seq x y z
N MET A 1 -3.77 1.38 -11.14
CA MET A 1 -4.02 0.44 -10.01
C MET A 1 -3.18 -0.80 -10.25
N THR A 2 -2.37 -1.18 -9.26
CA THR A 2 -1.50 -2.36 -9.29
C THR A 2 -1.85 -3.27 -8.12
N THR A 3 -1.87 -4.57 -8.36
CA THR A 3 -2.25 -5.56 -7.33
C THR A 3 -1.20 -6.65 -7.24
N ILE A 4 -0.81 -7.00 -6.01
CA ILE A 4 0.14 -8.08 -5.71
C ILE A 4 -0.58 -9.10 -4.83
N SER A 5 -0.51 -10.37 -5.19
CA SER A 5 -1.04 -11.46 -4.36
C SER A 5 0.09 -12.36 -3.87
N ILE A 6 0.03 -12.73 -2.59
CA ILE A 6 1.03 -13.58 -1.92
C ILE A 6 0.33 -14.49 -0.91
N ASP A 7 0.76 -15.75 -0.86
CA ASP A 7 0.33 -16.67 0.19
C ASP A 7 1.13 -16.40 1.47
N LEU A 8 0.42 -16.01 2.53
CA LEU A 8 0.99 -15.80 3.86
C LEU A 8 0.36 -16.72 4.91
N SER A 9 -0.35 -17.78 4.49
CA SER A 9 -1.09 -18.68 5.39
C SER A 9 -0.21 -19.44 6.39
N SER A 10 1.08 -19.59 6.10
CA SER A 10 2.08 -20.21 6.98
C SER A 10 2.89 -19.22 7.82
N ALA A 11 2.64 -17.91 7.69
CA ALA A 11 3.39 -16.88 8.39
C ALA A 11 2.79 -16.58 9.77
N THR A 12 3.64 -16.32 10.76
CA THR A 12 3.25 -15.77 12.06
C THR A 12 3.33 -14.24 12.09
N ASN A 13 4.15 -13.66 11.21
CA ASN A 13 4.30 -12.22 11.02
C ASN A 13 4.69 -11.91 9.56
N ALA A 14 4.42 -10.69 9.10
CA ALA A 14 4.95 -10.20 7.82
C ALA A 14 5.19 -8.70 7.85
N LYS A 15 6.13 -8.24 7.02
CA LYS A 15 6.42 -6.83 6.80
C LYS A 15 6.24 -6.49 5.33
N LEU A 16 5.55 -5.38 5.07
CA LEU A 16 5.49 -4.74 3.76
C LEU A 16 6.44 -3.54 3.75
N SER A 17 7.26 -3.43 2.71
CA SER A 17 7.98 -2.19 2.41
C SER A 17 7.79 -1.79 0.95
N PHE A 18 7.78 -0.49 0.70
CA PHE A 18 7.76 0.09 -0.63
C PHE A 18 8.29 1.51 -0.59
N ASP A 19 8.85 1.96 -1.71
CA ASP A 19 9.14 3.36 -1.96
C ASP A 19 7.95 4.01 -2.65
N TRP A 20 7.72 5.28 -2.35
CA TRP A 20 6.65 6.06 -2.95
C TRP A 20 7.12 7.46 -3.29
N GLU A 21 6.52 8.03 -4.32
CA GLU A 21 6.68 9.41 -4.72
C GLU A 21 5.33 9.95 -5.21
N VAL A 22 5.01 11.17 -4.83
CA VAL A 22 3.85 11.91 -5.33
C VAL A 22 4.28 13.31 -5.73
N SER A 23 3.71 13.83 -6.81
CA SER A 23 3.80 15.24 -7.20
C SER A 23 2.52 15.67 -7.91
N GLY A 24 2.17 16.95 -7.78
CA GLY A 24 1.01 17.52 -8.45
C GLY A 24 -0.32 17.43 -7.70
N LEU A 25 -0.41 16.61 -6.63
CA LEU A 25 -1.66 16.34 -5.86
C LEU A 25 -2.27 17.57 -5.15
N ASP A 26 -2.76 18.55 -5.88
CA ASP A 26 -3.19 19.84 -5.34
C ASP A 26 -4.55 19.82 -4.64
N ASP A 27 -5.33 18.73 -4.76
CA ASP A 27 -6.52 18.45 -3.96
C ASP A 27 -6.24 17.40 -2.86
N SER A 28 -6.77 17.68 -1.67
CA SER A 28 -6.85 16.74 -0.53
C SER A 28 -7.54 15.40 -0.82
N ALA A 29 -8.39 15.32 -1.85
CA ALA A 29 -9.05 14.10 -2.30
C ALA A 29 -8.10 13.17 -3.07
N GLU A 30 -7.05 13.75 -3.65
CA GLU A 30 -6.05 13.06 -4.46
C GLU A 30 -5.01 12.41 -3.57
N CYS A 31 -4.82 11.12 -3.78
CA CYS A 31 -4.04 10.33 -2.86
C CYS A 31 -3.43 9.11 -3.54
N LEU A 32 -2.22 8.79 -3.11
CA LEU A 32 -1.68 7.45 -3.20
C LEU A 32 -2.14 6.64 -1.99
N ARG A 33 -2.67 5.43 -2.24
CA ARG A 33 -3.24 4.55 -1.23
C ARG A 33 -2.73 3.13 -1.37
N VAL A 34 -2.60 2.47 -0.22
CA VAL A 34 -2.30 1.04 -0.14
C VAL A 34 -3.35 0.35 0.70
N HIS A 35 -3.94 -0.70 0.16
CA HIS A 35 -4.95 -1.53 0.80
C HIS A 35 -4.46 -2.96 0.89
N VAL A 36 -4.89 -3.69 1.92
CA VAL A 36 -4.66 -5.13 2.02
C VAL A 36 -5.96 -5.87 2.28
N ASN A 37 -6.15 -6.99 1.60
CA ASN A 37 -7.29 -7.88 1.78
C ASN A 37 -6.78 -9.31 1.98
N ASN A 38 -7.22 -9.99 3.04
CA ASN A 38 -6.89 -11.40 3.33
C ASN A 38 -8.03 -12.36 2.94
N GLY A 39 -8.87 -11.98 1.98
CA GLY A 39 -10.04 -12.75 1.53
C GLY A 39 -11.27 -12.64 2.45
N THR A 40 -11.12 -12.20 3.70
CA THR A 40 -12.24 -12.06 4.66
C THR A 40 -12.41 -10.63 5.17
N LYS A 41 -11.31 -9.89 5.29
CA LYS A 41 -11.28 -8.51 5.76
C LYS A 41 -10.40 -7.69 4.83
N THR A 42 -10.92 -6.53 4.42
CA THR A 42 -10.11 -5.47 3.84
C THR A 42 -9.68 -4.52 4.95
N VAL A 43 -8.37 -4.33 5.11
CA VAL A 43 -7.82 -3.20 5.85
C VAL A 43 -7.60 -2.09 4.84
N GLY A 44 -8.49 -1.10 4.88
CA GLY A 44 -8.40 0.07 4.03
C GLY A 44 -7.32 1.04 4.51
N ASN A 45 -6.59 1.65 3.57
CA ASN A 45 -5.60 2.69 3.83
C ASN A 45 -4.49 2.27 4.80
N LEU A 46 -3.89 1.10 4.57
CA LEU A 46 -2.66 0.68 5.25
C LEU A 46 -1.56 1.76 5.12
N PHE A 47 -1.58 2.47 4.00
CA PHE A 47 -0.90 3.74 3.78
C PHE A 47 -1.81 4.68 2.99
N LYS A 48 -1.70 5.99 3.27
CA LYS A 48 -2.39 7.04 2.55
C LYS A 48 -1.54 8.31 2.56
N LYS A 49 -1.20 8.83 1.38
CA LYS A 49 -0.57 10.13 1.21
C LYS A 49 -1.38 10.97 0.24
N CYS A 50 -1.77 12.17 0.68
CA CYS A 50 -2.55 13.11 -0.11
C CYS A 50 -1.93 14.51 -0.05
N GLY A 51 -2.43 15.40 -0.91
CA GLY A 51 -2.18 16.83 -0.86
C GLY A 51 -0.87 17.31 -1.49
N SER A 52 -0.81 18.64 -1.67
CA SER A 52 -0.13 19.38 -2.74
C SER A 52 1.38 19.43 -2.74
N SER A 53 2.04 18.87 -1.73
CA SER A 53 3.50 18.88 -1.68
C SER A 53 4.07 17.64 -2.34
N SER A 54 4.87 17.89 -3.40
CA SER A 54 5.76 16.89 -3.93
C SER A 54 6.58 16.29 -2.80
N SER A 55 6.50 14.98 -2.66
CA SER A 55 7.12 14.26 -1.56
C SER A 55 7.36 12.82 -1.94
N SER A 56 8.40 12.25 -1.35
CA SER A 56 8.75 10.86 -1.50
C SER A 56 9.19 10.27 -0.17
N GLY A 57 9.20 8.95 -0.09
CA GLY A 57 9.68 8.25 1.07
C GLY A 57 9.65 6.75 0.93
N THR A 58 10.23 6.08 1.93
CA THR A 58 10.14 4.64 2.10
C THR A 58 9.15 4.36 3.22
N GLN A 59 8.19 3.48 2.96
CA GLN A 59 7.25 3.02 3.98
C GLN A 59 7.62 1.61 4.42
N LEU A 60 7.60 1.39 5.73
CA LEU A 60 7.74 0.07 6.35
C LEU A 60 6.52 -0.18 7.25
N ILE A 61 5.83 -1.31 7.05
CA ILE A 61 4.59 -1.63 7.76
C ILE A 61 4.67 -3.04 8.33
N ASN A 62 4.52 -3.14 9.65
CA ASN A 62 4.32 -4.42 10.33
C ASN A 62 2.86 -4.83 10.18
N LEU A 63 2.63 -6.01 9.61
CA LEU A 63 1.29 -6.47 9.25
C LEU A 63 0.57 -7.21 10.39
N GLU A 64 1.32 -7.74 11.38
CA GLU A 64 0.79 -8.55 12.50
C GLU A 64 -0.40 -7.93 13.24
N ASN A 65 -0.41 -6.60 13.41
CA ASN A 65 -1.47 -5.92 14.16
C ASN A 65 -2.68 -5.56 13.27
N ASN A 66 -2.57 -5.75 11.96
CA ASN A 66 -3.54 -5.26 10.99
C ASN A 66 -4.34 -6.40 10.35
N ILE A 67 -3.71 -7.56 10.11
CA ILE A 67 -4.29 -8.66 9.34
C ILE A 67 -4.05 -10.03 9.97
N THR A 68 -4.92 -10.98 9.63
CA THR A 68 -4.78 -12.38 10.04
C THR A 68 -4.19 -13.21 8.89
N PHE A 69 -3.14 -13.97 9.17
CA PHE A 69 -2.34 -14.76 8.24
C PHE A 69 -2.93 -16.15 7.97
N THR A 70 -4.13 -16.23 7.39
CA THR A 70 -4.84 -17.52 7.20
C THR A 70 -5.05 -17.91 5.73
N SER A 71 -4.63 -17.08 4.79
CA SER A 71 -4.99 -17.20 3.38
C SER A 71 -4.07 -16.36 2.49
N ASN A 72 -4.29 -16.46 1.17
CA ASN A 72 -3.74 -15.53 0.20
C ASN A 72 -4.15 -14.10 0.53
N MET A 73 -3.15 -13.23 0.51
CA MET A 73 -3.32 -11.80 0.72
C MET A 73 -3.21 -11.08 -0.61
N THR A 74 -3.93 -9.98 -0.70
CA THR A 74 -3.95 -9.11 -1.88
C THR A 74 -3.64 -7.69 -1.44
N PHE A 75 -2.50 -7.17 -1.87
CA PHE A 75 -2.10 -5.78 -1.68
C PHE A 75 -2.48 -5.00 -2.92
N THR A 76 -3.24 -3.93 -2.75
CA THR A 76 -3.65 -3.04 -3.86
C THR A 76 -3.05 -1.67 -3.65
N PHE A 77 -2.37 -1.20 -4.70
CA PHE A 77 -1.81 0.13 -4.79
C PHE A 77 -2.66 0.91 -5.79
N ASP A 78 -3.34 1.93 -5.30
CA ASP A 78 -4.18 2.79 -6.13
C ASP A 78 -3.85 4.26 -5.93
N CYS A 79 -4.19 4.99 -6.97
CA CYS A 79 -3.95 6.40 -7.12
C CYS A 79 -5.30 7.02 -7.44
N VAL A 80 -5.70 7.99 -6.63
CA VAL A 80 -6.84 8.85 -6.92
C VAL A 80 -6.26 10.21 -7.30
N SER A 81 -6.59 10.67 -8.49
CA SER A 81 -6.17 11.96 -9.05
C SER A 81 -7.31 12.46 -9.94
N ASP A 82 -7.46 13.77 -10.06
CA ASP A 82 -8.42 14.39 -10.96
C ASP A 82 -7.76 15.24 -12.07
N HIS A 83 -6.43 15.33 -12.07
CA HIS A 83 -5.64 16.03 -13.08
C HIS A 83 -4.68 15.13 -13.88
N SER A 84 -4.33 15.57 -15.10
CA SER A 84 -3.38 14.86 -15.97
C SER A 84 -1.92 15.11 -15.61
N SER A 85 -1.64 16.00 -14.65
CA SER A 85 -0.31 16.38 -14.19
C SER A 85 0.06 15.77 -12.83
N ASP A 86 -0.76 14.88 -12.30
CA ASP A 86 -0.48 14.19 -11.04
C ASP A 86 0.33 12.95 -11.33
N ASP A 87 1.52 12.91 -10.74
CA ASP A 87 2.38 11.76 -10.82
C ASP A 87 2.40 11.07 -9.46
N MET A 88 2.17 9.77 -9.48
CA MET A 88 2.19 8.92 -8.30
C MET A 88 2.90 7.61 -8.64
N PHE A 89 4.00 7.35 -7.93
CA PHE A 89 4.84 6.18 -8.16
C PHE A 89 4.92 5.31 -6.91
N ILE A 90 4.98 4.01 -7.16
CA ILE A 90 5.29 2.96 -6.18
C ILE A 90 6.41 2.14 -6.80
N ASP A 91 7.47 1.91 -6.03
CA ASP A 91 8.58 1.06 -6.45
C ASP A 91 9.13 0.25 -5.27
N ASN A 92 10.04 -0.69 -5.56
CA ASN A 92 10.75 -1.51 -4.58
C ASN A 92 9.81 -2.20 -3.58
N VAL A 93 8.67 -2.70 -4.08
CA VAL A 93 7.68 -3.38 -3.24
C VAL A 93 8.22 -4.74 -2.81
N ASN A 94 8.36 -4.92 -1.50
CA ASN A 94 8.85 -6.15 -0.89
C ASN A 94 7.91 -6.60 0.22
N ILE A 95 7.67 -7.91 0.29
CA ILE A 95 6.92 -8.55 1.36
C ILE A 95 7.80 -9.64 1.97
N THR A 96 8.11 -9.47 3.25
CA THR A 96 8.92 -10.44 4.00
C THR A 96 8.02 -11.15 5.01
N ALA A 97 7.85 -12.45 4.83
CA ALA A 97 7.12 -13.31 5.76
C ALA A 97 8.09 -13.90 6.80
N TYR A 98 7.60 -14.04 8.03
CA TYR A 98 8.28 -14.70 9.14
C TYR A 98 7.37 -15.81 9.68
N SER A 99 7.98 -16.90 10.11
CA SER A 99 7.33 -18.08 10.67
C SER A 99 7.82 -18.32 12.08
#